data_AF-A0A3M1FU70-F1
#
_entry.id   AF-A0A3M1FU70-F1
#
_cell.length_a   1.000
_cell.length_b   1.000
_cell.length_c   1.000
_cell.angle_alpha   90.00
_cell.angle_beta   90.00
_cell.angle_gamma   90.00
#
_symmetry.space_group_name_H-M   'P 1'
#
loop_
_entity.id
_entity.type
_entity.pdbx_description
1 polymer ?
#
loop_
_entity_poly.entity_id
_entity_poly.type
_entity_poly.pdbx_seq_one_letter_code
_entity_poly.pdbx_strand_id
1 'polypeptide(L)'
;MAPRTRRTRKLNYQADRIEQVLAQHKVPGRVKGGTVTPRFVQFKLATQVGAKVSKVAALSEEIALALGAREARIYRDGGDINVEIPNDRPAPVRLLPLSKRLTVIPPVTAVLGLDEQGVPLLLRLSAPDVAHVLIAGTTGSGKTALARTLLTSLAMHNHPGQLQMILIDPKGRGFGPLATLPNVHGEVAKTPEEAVARLTWLV
;
A
#
# COMPACT_ATOMS: atom_id res chain seq x y z
N MET A 1 -6.63 -15.11 -21.03
CA MET A 1 -6.03 -14.04 -21.86
C MET A 1 -6.88 -12.74 -21.99
N ALA A 2 -8.05 -12.60 -21.33
CA ALA A 2 -9.00 -11.48 -21.53
C ALA A 2 -9.01 -10.26 -20.55
N PRO A 3 -8.33 -10.23 -19.37
CA PRO A 3 -8.57 -9.17 -18.39
C PRO A 3 -7.81 -7.85 -18.64
N ARG A 4 -6.66 -7.86 -19.34
CA ARG A 4 -5.86 -6.63 -19.61
C ARG A 4 -6.57 -5.68 -20.57
N THR A 5 -7.18 -6.19 -21.63
CA THR A 5 -7.84 -5.39 -22.69
C THR A 5 -9.11 -4.69 -22.23
N ARG A 6 -9.93 -5.31 -21.37
CA ARG A 6 -11.12 -4.65 -20.79
C ARG A 6 -10.76 -3.50 -19.84
N ARG A 7 -9.68 -3.65 -19.06
CA ARG A 7 -9.24 -2.63 -18.10
C ARG A 7 -8.72 -1.39 -18.82
N THR A 8 -7.89 -1.55 -19.85
CA THR A 8 -7.40 -0.43 -20.65
C THR A 8 -8.53 0.35 -21.31
N ARG A 9 -9.53 -0.34 -21.87
CA ARG A 9 -10.72 0.33 -22.44
C ARG A 9 -11.46 1.18 -21.43
N LYS A 10 -11.65 0.68 -20.20
CA LYS A 10 -12.31 1.44 -19.12
C LYS A 10 -11.49 2.68 -18.74
N LEU A 11 -10.18 2.54 -18.57
CA LEU A 11 -9.31 3.66 -18.18
C LEU A 11 -9.28 4.75 -19.25
N ASN A 12 -9.24 4.38 -20.53
CA ASN A 12 -9.32 5.33 -21.64
C ASN A 12 -10.68 6.04 -21.65
N TYR A 13 -11.78 5.30 -21.50
CA TYR A 13 -13.11 5.90 -21.39
C TYR A 13 -13.20 6.89 -20.21
N GLN A 14 -12.64 6.54 -19.05
CA GLN A 14 -12.60 7.45 -17.90
C GLN A 14 -11.76 8.70 -18.18
N ALA A 15 -10.61 8.55 -18.84
CA ALA A 15 -9.79 9.68 -19.25
C ALA A 15 -10.54 10.62 -20.21
N ASP A 16 -11.19 10.08 -21.24
CA ASP A 16 -11.98 10.86 -22.21
C ASP A 16 -13.11 11.62 -21.53
N ARG A 17 -13.78 11.00 -20.54
CA ARG A 17 -14.85 11.62 -19.75
C ARG A 17 -14.33 12.74 -18.86
N ILE A 18 -13.16 12.58 -18.24
CA ILE A 18 -12.51 13.64 -17.47
C ILE A 18 -12.24 14.84 -18.38
N GLU A 19 -11.63 14.62 -19.55
CA GLU A 19 -11.35 15.69 -20.52
C GLU A 19 -12.64 16.38 -21.01
N GLN A 20 -13.71 15.63 -21.21
CA GLN A 20 -15.01 16.18 -21.61
C GLN A 20 -15.59 17.12 -20.55
N VAL A 21 -15.57 16.74 -19.27
CA VAL A 21 -16.03 17.59 -18.16
C VAL A 21 -15.18 18.86 -18.06
N LEU A 22 -13.85 18.72 -18.15
CA LEU A 22 -12.94 19.88 -18.15
C LEU A 22 -13.26 20.85 -19.29
N ALA A 23 -13.49 20.35 -20.50
CA ALA A 23 -13.83 21.16 -21.66
C ALA A 23 -15.17 21.89 -21.50
N GLN A 24 -16.21 21.23 -20.96
CA GLN A 24 -17.52 21.82 -20.71
C GLN A 24 -17.46 23.01 -19.76
N HIS A 25 -16.58 22.95 -18.75
CA HIS A 25 -16.41 24.03 -17.76
C HIS A 25 -15.31 25.04 -18.14
N LYS A 26 -14.87 25.04 -19.41
CA LYS A 26 -13.85 25.95 -19.95
C LYS A 26 -12.55 25.88 -19.14
N VAL A 27 -12.11 24.66 -18.84
CA VAL A 27 -10.84 24.37 -18.19
C VAL A 27 -9.99 23.55 -19.17
N PRO A 28 -9.03 24.16 -19.88
CA PRO A 28 -8.22 23.42 -20.84
C PRO A 28 -7.28 22.46 -20.08
N GLY A 29 -7.54 21.16 -20.23
CA GLY A 29 -6.72 20.11 -19.65
C GLY A 29 -6.79 18.79 -20.44
N ARG A 30 -5.72 18.01 -20.37
CA ARG A 30 -5.58 16.68 -21.00
C ARG A 30 -5.06 15.67 -19.98
N VAL A 31 -5.49 14.42 -20.08
CA VAL A 31 -4.93 13.33 -19.27
C VAL A 31 -3.63 12.86 -19.94
N LYS A 32 -2.48 13.02 -19.26
CA LYS A 32 -1.18 12.53 -19.76
C LYS A 32 -0.97 11.04 -19.51
N GLY A 33 -1.68 10.48 -18.53
CA GLY A 33 -1.49 9.13 -18.04
C GLY A 33 -2.01 8.98 -16.63
N GLY A 34 -1.55 7.96 -15.92
CA GLY A 34 -2.04 7.70 -14.58
C GLY A 34 -1.42 6.48 -13.92
N THR A 35 -1.72 6.33 -12.64
CA THR A 35 -1.30 5.20 -11.82
C THR A 35 -2.53 4.45 -11.35
N VAL A 36 -2.53 3.14 -11.53
CA VAL A 36 -3.61 2.29 -11.05
C VAL A 36 -3.16 1.55 -9.81
N THR A 37 -3.69 1.92 -8.66
CA THR A 37 -3.42 1.24 -7.40
C THR A 37 -4.56 0.28 -7.05
N PRO A 38 -4.37 -0.60 -6.06
CA PRO A 38 -5.44 -1.48 -5.61
C PRO A 38 -6.64 -0.71 -5.03
N ARG A 39 -6.44 0.49 -4.49
CA ARG A 39 -7.49 1.27 -3.83
C ARG A 39 -8.06 2.38 -4.70
N PHE A 40 -7.27 2.96 -5.58
CA PHE A 40 -7.67 4.09 -6.40
C PHE A 40 -7.05 4.04 -7.79
N VAL A 41 -7.61 4.82 -8.70
CA VAL A 41 -7.05 5.15 -10.01
C VAL A 41 -6.73 6.63 -9.98
N GLN A 42 -5.46 6.96 -10.21
CA GLN A 42 -4.98 8.33 -10.31
C GLN A 42 -4.77 8.67 -11.78
N PHE A 43 -5.38 9.76 -12.25
CA PHE A 43 -5.15 10.34 -13.56
C PHE A 43 -4.34 11.63 -13.41
N LYS A 44 -3.26 11.75 -14.19
CA LYS A 44 -2.39 12.93 -14.23
C LYS A 44 -2.85 13.88 -15.34
N LEU A 45 -3.18 15.11 -14.97
CA LEU A 45 -3.63 16.14 -15.89
C LEU A 45 -2.50 17.08 -16.29
N ALA A 46 -2.33 17.29 -17.59
CA ALA A 46 -1.71 18.47 -18.17
C ALA A 46 -2.72 19.61 -18.16
N THR A 47 -2.40 20.74 -17.57
CA THR A 47 -3.15 21.98 -17.77
C THR A 47 -2.22 23.06 -18.32
N GLN A 48 -2.80 24.07 -18.98
CA GLN A 48 -2.02 25.22 -19.43
C GLN A 48 -1.46 25.99 -18.23
N VAL A 49 -0.28 26.61 -18.41
CA VAL A 49 0.35 27.48 -17.41
C VAL A 49 -0.64 28.57 -17.00
N GLY A 50 -1.05 28.57 -15.72
CA GLY A 50 -2.01 29.53 -15.18
C GLY A 50 -3.41 28.98 -14.86
N ALA A 51 -3.72 27.72 -15.22
CA ALA A 51 -4.94 27.07 -14.77
C ALA A 51 -4.90 26.92 -13.23
N LYS A 52 -5.79 27.65 -12.53
CA LYS A 52 -5.88 27.56 -11.07
C LYS A 52 -6.36 26.18 -10.67
N VAL A 53 -5.59 25.49 -9.82
CA VAL A 53 -5.96 24.19 -9.23
C VAL A 53 -7.35 24.26 -8.60
N SER A 54 -7.70 25.38 -7.96
CA SER A 54 -9.02 25.59 -7.37
C SER A 54 -10.17 25.45 -8.36
N LYS A 55 -9.98 25.85 -9.63
CA LYS A 55 -11.01 25.72 -10.66
C LYS A 55 -11.22 24.27 -11.08
N VAL A 56 -10.15 23.46 -11.11
CA VAL A 56 -10.24 22.02 -11.39
C VAL A 56 -10.79 21.28 -10.17
N ALA A 57 -10.33 21.64 -8.98
CA ALA A 57 -10.77 21.03 -7.73
C ALA A 57 -12.27 21.26 -7.46
N ALA A 58 -12.83 22.39 -7.90
CA ALA A 58 -14.26 22.64 -7.85
C ALA A 58 -15.09 21.68 -8.72
N LEU A 59 -14.47 20.98 -9.69
CA LEU A 59 -15.14 20.03 -10.57
C LEU A 59 -15.14 18.59 -10.03
N SER A 60 -14.76 18.39 -8.76
CA SER A 60 -14.66 17.06 -8.16
C SER A 60 -15.98 16.29 -8.22
N GLU A 61 -17.10 16.96 -7.97
CA GLU A 61 -18.43 16.33 -7.98
C GLU A 61 -18.87 15.97 -9.40
N GLU A 62 -18.71 16.89 -10.38
CA GLU A 62 -19.07 16.60 -11.77
C GLU A 62 -18.19 15.49 -12.36
N ILE A 63 -16.91 15.46 -12.02
CA ILE A 63 -16.00 14.39 -12.44
C ILE A 63 -16.41 13.06 -11.80
N ALA A 64 -16.71 13.03 -10.50
CA ALA A 64 -17.19 11.81 -9.84
C ALA A 64 -18.48 11.28 -10.50
N LEU A 65 -19.44 12.18 -10.75
CA LEU A 65 -20.70 11.88 -11.40
C LEU A 65 -20.51 11.34 -12.83
N ALA A 66 -19.70 12.02 -13.64
CA ALA A 66 -19.44 11.65 -15.03
C ALA A 66 -18.78 10.28 -15.19
N LEU A 67 -18.11 9.81 -14.14
CA LEU A 67 -17.36 8.55 -14.10
C LEU A 67 -18.08 7.46 -13.31
N GLY A 68 -19.24 7.77 -12.72
CA GLY A 68 -20.00 6.85 -11.88
C GLY A 68 -19.26 6.46 -10.59
N ALA A 69 -18.37 7.32 -10.10
CA ALA A 69 -17.60 7.08 -8.89
C ALA A 69 -18.29 7.70 -7.67
N ARG A 70 -18.03 7.14 -6.48
CA ARG A 70 -18.57 7.67 -5.22
C ARG A 70 -18.03 9.07 -4.91
N GLU A 71 -16.77 9.31 -5.23
CA GLU A 71 -16.08 10.59 -5.04
C GLU A 71 -14.90 10.69 -6.02
N ALA A 72 -14.43 11.90 -6.26
CA ALA A 72 -13.17 12.16 -6.94
C ALA A 72 -12.37 13.18 -6.13
N ARG A 73 -11.13 12.85 -5.80
CA ARG A 73 -10.22 13.74 -5.08
C ARG A 73 -9.30 14.42 -6.07
N ILE A 74 -9.21 15.74 -5.98
CA ILE A 74 -8.38 16.54 -6.89
C ILE A 74 -7.36 17.32 -6.07
N TYR A 75 -6.08 17.15 -6.40
CA TYR A 75 -4.98 17.82 -5.71
C TYR A 75 -3.84 18.12 -6.65
N ARG A 76 -2.97 19.06 -6.25
CA ARG A 76 -1.72 19.33 -6.95
C ARG A 76 -0.61 18.56 -6.25
N ASP A 77 0.19 17.84 -7.03
CA ASP A 77 1.43 17.23 -6.56
C ASP A 77 2.53 17.51 -7.60
N GLY A 78 3.61 18.15 -7.17
CA GLY A 78 4.62 18.72 -8.06
C GLY A 78 4.04 19.66 -9.12
N GLY A 79 4.35 19.39 -10.39
CA GLY A 79 3.93 20.19 -11.54
C GLY A 79 2.58 19.81 -12.16
N ASP A 80 1.99 18.68 -11.77
CA ASP A 80 0.77 18.14 -12.38
C ASP A 80 -0.44 18.24 -11.41
N ILE A 81 -1.64 18.22 -11.98
CA ILE A 81 -2.89 18.09 -11.20
C ILE A 81 -3.33 16.63 -11.27
N ASN A 82 -3.65 16.03 -10.13
CA ASN A 82 -4.07 14.64 -10.03
C ASN A 82 -5.57 14.56 -9.77
N VAL A 83 -6.24 13.66 -10.49
CA VAL A 83 -7.62 13.24 -10.23
C VAL A 83 -7.58 11.80 -9.76
N GLU A 84 -7.94 11.58 -8.51
CA GLU A 84 -7.94 10.28 -7.87
C GLU A 84 -9.37 9.79 -7.63
N ILE A 85 -9.63 8.56 -8.04
CA ILE A 85 -10.96 7.96 -8.00
C ILE A 85 -10.87 6.61 -7.32
N PRO A 86 -11.79 6.27 -6.40
CA PRO A 86 -11.85 4.93 -5.84
C PRO A 86 -11.89 3.86 -6.92
N ASN A 87 -11.13 2.79 -6.72
CA ASN A 87 -11.16 1.66 -7.62
C ASN A 87 -12.39 0.79 -7.31
N ASP A 88 -13.34 0.67 -8.25
CA ASP A 88 -14.57 -0.13 -8.10
C ASP A 88 -14.35 -1.61 -7.75
N ARG A 89 -13.15 -2.12 -7.95
CA ARG A 89 -12.76 -3.48 -7.58
C ARG A 89 -11.50 -3.43 -6.72
N PRO A 90 -11.63 -3.05 -5.44
CA PRO A 90 -10.48 -3.02 -4.55
C PRO A 90 -9.97 -4.45 -4.38
N ALA A 91 -8.70 -4.67 -4.73
CA ALA A 91 -8.05 -5.96 -4.58
C ALA A 91 -7.11 -5.90 -3.38
N PRO A 92 -7.05 -6.94 -2.52
CA PRO A 92 -6.05 -6.97 -1.47
C PRO A 92 -4.65 -7.04 -2.07
N VAL A 93 -3.70 -6.31 -1.48
CA VAL A 93 -2.28 -6.46 -1.78
C VAL A 93 -1.82 -7.78 -1.17
N ARG A 94 -1.42 -8.73 -2.01
CA ARG A 94 -0.96 -10.05 -1.57
C ARG A 94 0.56 -10.08 -1.53
N LEU A 95 1.12 -10.56 -0.42
CA LEU A 95 2.56 -10.62 -0.18
C LEU A 95 3.33 -11.42 -1.24
N LEU A 96 2.82 -12.60 -1.63
CA LEU A 96 3.52 -13.47 -2.58
C LEU A 96 3.65 -12.85 -3.99
N PRO A 97 2.56 -12.41 -4.66
CA PRO A 97 2.67 -11.68 -5.93
C PRO A 97 3.54 -10.43 -5.84
N LEU A 98 3.46 -9.71 -4.71
CA LEU A 98 4.26 -8.52 -4.49
C LEU A 98 5.76 -8.84 -4.42
N SER A 99 6.13 -9.87 -3.65
CA SER A 99 7.51 -10.31 -3.50
C SER A 99 8.12 -10.74 -4.85
N LYS A 100 7.32 -11.38 -5.71
CA LYS A 100 7.75 -11.77 -7.08
C LYS A 100 8.05 -10.60 -8.01
N ARG A 101 7.64 -9.36 -7.67
CA ARG A 101 7.98 -8.15 -8.44
C ARG A 101 9.40 -7.67 -8.16
N LEU A 102 10.03 -8.15 -7.09
CA LEU A 102 11.34 -7.73 -6.64
C LEU A 102 12.38 -8.73 -7.12
N THR A 103 13.46 -8.23 -7.72
CA THR A 103 14.59 -9.07 -8.17
C THR A 103 15.49 -9.46 -7.02
N VAL A 104 15.78 -8.51 -6.12
CA VAL A 104 16.64 -8.69 -4.96
C VAL A 104 15.99 -8.02 -3.76
N ILE A 105 15.96 -8.73 -2.63
CA ILE A 105 15.51 -8.22 -1.34
C ILE A 105 16.73 -8.20 -0.43
N PRO A 106 17.15 -7.04 0.10
CA PRO A 106 18.30 -6.97 0.99
C PRO A 106 18.11 -7.83 2.25
N PRO A 107 19.19 -8.30 2.90
CA PRO A 107 19.09 -9.02 4.16
C PRO A 107 18.36 -8.21 5.23
N VAL A 108 17.66 -8.93 6.11
CA VAL A 108 16.90 -8.37 7.24
C VAL A 108 15.86 -7.33 6.78
N THR A 109 15.27 -7.56 5.60
CA THR A 109 14.26 -6.68 4.99
C THR A 109 12.93 -7.40 4.83
N ALA A 110 11.86 -6.71 5.21
CA ALA A 110 10.49 -7.15 5.01
C ALA A 110 9.82 -6.41 3.86
N VAL A 111 8.98 -7.11 3.11
CA VAL A 111 8.06 -6.56 2.11
C VAL A 111 6.72 -6.35 2.79
N LEU A 112 6.24 -5.11 2.84
CA LEU A 112 5.04 -4.75 3.61
C LEU A 112 3.78 -4.60 2.76
N GLY A 113 3.91 -3.99 1.58
CA GLY A 113 2.76 -3.58 0.79
C GLY A 113 3.15 -2.70 -0.38
N LEU A 114 2.24 -1.84 -0.79
CA LEU A 114 2.46 -0.86 -1.84
C LEU A 114 2.36 0.54 -1.25
N ASP A 115 3.19 1.44 -1.73
CA ASP A 115 2.98 2.87 -1.53
C ASP A 115 1.85 3.40 -2.43
N GLU A 116 1.64 4.72 -2.37
CA GLU A 116 0.61 5.43 -3.13
C GLU A 116 0.86 5.38 -4.65
N GLN A 117 2.10 5.11 -5.07
CA GLN A 117 2.52 5.00 -6.46
C GLN A 117 2.47 3.55 -6.96
N GLY A 118 2.09 2.59 -6.10
CA GLY A 118 2.03 1.17 -6.45
C GLY A 118 3.41 0.49 -6.51
N VAL A 119 4.42 1.10 -5.89
CA VAL A 119 5.77 0.56 -5.73
C VAL A 119 5.83 -0.29 -4.45
N PRO A 120 6.49 -1.47 -4.47
CA PRO A 120 6.66 -2.28 -3.27
C PRO A 120 7.36 -1.52 -2.15
N LEU A 121 6.72 -1.46 -0.98
CA LEU A 121 7.27 -0.87 0.23
C LEU A 121 8.12 -1.90 0.97
N LEU A 122 9.39 -1.55 1.21
CA LEU A 122 10.36 -2.35 1.94
C LEU A 122 10.68 -1.72 3.29
N LEU A 123 10.85 -2.56 4.31
CA LEU A 123 11.33 -2.17 5.62
C LEU A 123 12.57 -2.96 5.97
N ARG A 124 13.73 -2.30 5.96
CA ARG A 124 15.02 -2.91 6.30
C ARG A 124 15.35 -2.64 7.77
N LEU A 125 15.29 -3.68 8.60
CA LEU A 125 15.53 -3.57 10.04
C LEU A 125 17.01 -3.38 10.39
N SER A 126 17.92 -3.66 9.46
CA SER A 126 19.36 -3.42 9.61
C SER A 126 19.80 -2.02 9.18
N ALA A 127 18.87 -1.17 8.75
CA ALA A 127 19.22 0.18 8.30
C ALA A 127 19.58 1.06 9.52
N PRO A 128 20.59 1.95 9.44
CA PRO A 128 21.05 2.76 10.57
C PRO A 128 19.96 3.65 11.21
N ASP A 129 18.98 4.05 10.41
CA ASP A 129 17.83 4.86 10.77
C ASP A 129 16.65 4.04 11.32
N VAL A 130 16.76 2.71 11.33
CA VAL A 130 15.73 1.80 11.85
C VAL A 130 16.26 1.08 13.09
N ALA A 131 16.07 1.70 14.25
CA ALA A 131 16.39 1.04 15.53
C ALA A 131 15.28 0.07 15.96
N HIS A 132 14.02 0.53 15.96
CA HIS A 132 12.84 -0.23 16.38
C HIS A 132 11.60 0.18 15.58
N VAL A 133 10.60 -0.70 15.53
CA VAL A 133 9.36 -0.49 14.77
C VAL A 133 8.16 -0.57 15.71
N LEU A 134 7.35 0.48 15.76
CA LEU A 134 6.08 0.52 16.50
C LEU A 134 4.90 0.42 15.53
N ILE A 135 4.03 -0.57 15.72
CA ILE A 135 2.78 -0.71 14.95
C ILE A 135 1.59 -0.40 15.86
N ALA A 136 0.95 0.75 15.63
CA ALA A 136 -0.24 1.19 16.35
C ALA A 136 -1.47 1.30 15.43
N GLY A 137 -2.66 1.14 16.00
CA GLY A 137 -3.92 1.25 15.26
C GLY A 137 -5.10 0.66 16.02
N THR A 138 -6.31 1.13 15.70
CA THR A 138 -7.56 0.65 16.31
C THR A 138 -7.92 -0.77 15.86
N THR A 139 -8.85 -1.42 16.57
CA THR A 139 -9.39 -2.72 16.15
C THR A 139 -9.96 -2.63 14.73
N GLY A 140 -9.62 -3.59 13.87
CA GLY A 140 -10.06 -3.62 12.46
C GLY A 140 -9.21 -2.79 11.49
N SER A 141 -8.29 -1.96 11.96
CA SER A 141 -7.38 -1.16 11.09
C SER A 141 -6.38 -1.99 10.28
N GLY A 142 -6.20 -3.27 10.60
CA GLY A 142 -5.24 -4.15 9.94
C GLY A 142 -3.92 -4.35 10.69
N LYS A 143 -3.75 -3.82 11.91
CA LYS A 143 -2.52 -3.98 12.73
C LYS A 143 -1.98 -5.41 12.77
N THR A 144 -2.83 -6.39 13.10
CA THR A 144 -2.42 -7.80 13.18
C THR A 144 -2.06 -8.37 11.81
N ALA A 145 -2.76 -7.95 10.75
CA ALA A 145 -2.44 -8.37 9.38
C ALA A 145 -1.08 -7.80 8.94
N LEU A 146 -0.79 -6.53 9.25
CA LEU A 146 0.50 -5.89 8.97
C LEU A 146 1.64 -6.59 9.74
N ALA A 147 1.47 -6.82 11.04
CA ALA A 147 2.47 -7.51 11.86
C ALA A 147 2.73 -8.94 11.34
N ARG A 148 1.69 -9.69 10.98
CA ARG A 148 1.86 -11.01 10.36
C ARG A 148 2.57 -10.92 9.01
N THR A 149 2.25 -9.93 8.19
CA THR A 149 2.88 -9.71 6.89
C THR A 149 4.37 -9.43 7.05
N LEU A 150 4.72 -8.55 8.00
CA LEU A 150 6.09 -8.24 8.37
C LEU A 150 6.87 -9.51 8.75
N LEU A 151 6.39 -10.25 9.76
CA LEU A 151 7.07 -11.44 10.28
C LEU A 151 7.17 -12.56 9.22
N THR A 152 6.09 -12.79 8.47
CA THR A 152 6.08 -13.78 7.38
C THR A 152 7.06 -13.39 6.29
N SER A 153 7.09 -12.11 5.89
CA SER A 153 8.02 -11.65 4.87
C SER A 153 9.48 -11.75 5.32
N LEU A 154 9.76 -11.48 6.60
CA LEU A 154 11.09 -11.64 7.16
C LEU A 154 11.54 -13.10 7.11
N ALA A 155 10.70 -14.03 7.57
CA ALA A 155 11.00 -15.46 7.52
C ALA A 155 11.16 -15.99 6.08
N MET A 156 10.36 -15.49 5.13
CA MET A 156 10.43 -15.90 3.72
C MET A 156 11.74 -15.51 3.03
N HIS A 157 12.34 -14.37 3.41
CA HIS A 157 13.47 -13.78 2.68
C HIS A 157 14.79 -13.86 3.45
N ASN A 158 14.81 -14.45 4.65
CA ASN A 158 16.00 -14.54 5.49
C ASN A 158 16.18 -15.96 6.01
N HIS A 159 17.39 -16.49 5.86
CA HIS A 159 17.74 -17.79 6.41
C HIS A 159 17.63 -17.76 7.94
N PRO A 160 17.18 -18.85 8.62
CA PRO A 160 17.10 -18.91 10.07
C PRO A 160 18.42 -18.54 10.78
N GLY A 161 19.57 -18.90 10.20
CA GLY A 161 20.88 -18.51 10.73
C GLY A 161 21.22 -17.01 10.62
N GLN A 162 20.46 -16.23 9.86
CA GLN A 162 20.63 -14.78 9.72
C GLN A 162 19.62 -13.99 10.54
N LEU A 163 18.42 -14.55 10.76
CA LEU A 163 17.34 -13.90 11.49
C LEU A 163 16.55 -14.93 12.29
N GLN A 164 16.52 -14.73 13.60
CA GLN A 164 15.64 -15.41 14.54
C GLN A 164 14.63 -14.42 15.13
N MET A 165 13.45 -14.91 15.47
CA MET A 165 12.33 -14.15 15.99
C MET A 165 11.81 -14.81 17.26
N ILE A 166 11.65 -14.02 18.32
CA ILE A 166 10.88 -14.43 19.49
C ILE A 166 9.50 -13.79 19.38
N LEU A 167 8.46 -14.60 19.57
CA LEU A 167 7.08 -14.15 19.46
C LEU A 167 6.44 -14.05 20.86
N ILE A 168 5.85 -12.89 21.15
CA ILE A 168 5.10 -12.63 22.38
C ILE A 168 3.67 -12.26 21.97
N ASP A 169 2.69 -13.08 22.37
CA ASP A 169 1.27 -12.90 22.06
C ASP A 169 0.38 -13.20 23.27
N PRO A 170 0.25 -12.24 24.21
CA PRO A 170 -0.51 -12.47 25.44
C PRO A 170 -1.99 -12.76 25.22
N LYS A 171 -2.52 -12.39 24.04
CA LYS A 171 -3.92 -12.60 23.67
C LYS A 171 -4.15 -13.91 22.89
N GLY A 172 -3.08 -14.61 22.50
CA GLY A 172 -3.10 -15.88 21.77
C GLY A 172 -3.81 -15.85 20.41
N ARG A 173 -4.11 -14.66 19.87
CA ARG A 173 -4.92 -14.46 18.65
C ARG A 173 -4.14 -13.78 17.53
N GLY A 174 -2.90 -13.38 17.80
CA GLY A 174 -2.02 -12.64 16.94
C GLY A 174 -1.06 -13.54 16.15
N PHE A 175 -0.24 -14.33 16.80
CA PHE A 175 0.93 -14.94 16.14
C PHE A 175 0.95 -16.46 16.09
N GLY A 176 -0.06 -17.14 16.63
CA GLY A 176 -0.18 -18.61 16.58
C GLY A 176 0.10 -19.25 15.21
N PRO A 177 -0.45 -18.73 14.08
CA PRO A 177 -0.17 -19.27 12.75
C PRO A 177 1.29 -19.19 12.29
N LEU A 178 2.12 -18.40 12.97
CA LEU A 178 3.54 -18.20 12.64
C LEU A 178 4.48 -19.03 13.52
N ALA A 179 3.96 -19.68 14.56
CA ALA A 179 4.77 -20.35 15.59
C ALA A 179 5.66 -21.47 15.04
N THR A 180 5.33 -22.04 13.87
CA THR A 180 6.06 -23.14 13.24
C THR A 180 7.08 -22.67 12.19
N LEU A 181 7.24 -21.35 12.00
CA LEU A 181 8.24 -20.84 11.06
C LEU A 181 9.66 -21.17 11.57
N PRO A 182 10.61 -21.53 10.68
CA PRO A 182 11.95 -21.95 11.08
C PRO A 182 12.78 -20.81 11.69
N ASN A 183 12.38 -19.57 11.44
CA ASN A 183 12.98 -18.38 12.05
C ASN A 183 12.42 -18.10 13.46
N VAL A 184 11.40 -18.82 13.94
CA VAL A 184 10.85 -18.60 15.28
C VAL A 184 11.62 -19.44 16.30
N HIS A 185 12.16 -18.75 17.31
CA HIS A 185 12.93 -19.37 18.38
C HIS A 185 12.05 -19.65 19.61
N GLY A 186 11.87 -20.94 19.91
CA GLY A 186 11.06 -21.40 21.04
C GLY A 186 9.55 -21.22 20.82
N GLU A 187 8.78 -21.43 21.88
CA GLU A 187 7.33 -21.26 21.85
C GLU A 187 6.91 -19.80 21.96
N VAL A 188 5.73 -19.48 21.43
CA VAL A 188 5.11 -18.16 21.55
C VAL A 188 4.80 -17.89 23.02
N ALA A 189 5.44 -16.87 23.61
CA ALA A 189 5.19 -16.44 24.98
C ALA A 189 3.78 -15.85 25.11
N LYS A 190 3.02 -16.33 26.09
CA LYS A 190 1.63 -15.94 26.37
C LYS A 190 1.50 -15.23 27.71
N THR A 191 2.42 -15.44 28.64
CA THR A 191 2.38 -14.77 29.95
C THR A 191 3.40 -13.63 30.04
N PRO A 192 3.18 -12.64 30.92
CA PRO A 192 4.18 -11.62 31.23
C PRO A 192 5.51 -12.21 31.72
N GLU A 193 5.47 -13.27 32.52
CA GLU A 193 6.66 -13.93 33.08
C GLU A 193 7.51 -14.55 31.97
N GLU A 194 6.87 -15.26 31.03
CA GLU A 194 7.53 -15.79 29.83
C GLU A 194 8.11 -14.67 28.97
N ALA A 195 7.36 -13.59 28.77
CA ALA A 195 7.81 -12.44 27.99
C ALA A 195 9.06 -11.79 28.59
N VAL A 196 9.07 -11.55 29.91
CA VAL A 196 10.22 -11.00 30.64
C VAL A 196 11.42 -11.93 30.52
N ALA A 197 11.24 -13.24 30.76
CA ALA A 197 12.33 -14.21 30.64
C ALA A 197 13.00 -14.19 29.25
N ARG A 198 12.19 -14.06 28.18
CA ARG A 198 12.70 -13.96 26.81
C ARG A 198 13.41 -12.65 26.52
N LEU A 199 12.89 -11.53 27.02
CA LEU A 199 13.50 -10.22 26.81
C LEU A 199 14.83 -10.11 27.57
N THR A 200 14.90 -10.62 28.81
CA THR A 200 16.14 -10.65 29.60
C THR A 200 17.22 -11.51 28.94
N TRP A 201 16.85 -12.60 28.26
CA TRP A 201 17.81 -13.43 27.52
C TRP A 201 18.46 -12.71 26.32
N LEU A 202 17.81 -11.68 25.77
CA LEU A 202 18.31 -10.93 24.60
C LEU A 202 19.33 -9.82 24.96
N VAL A 203 19.48 -9.50 26.24
CA VAL A 203 20.35 -8.42 26.76
C VAL A 203 21.54 -9.03 27.48
#